data_AF-A0A2D5I1I2-F1
#
_entry.id   AF-A0A2D5I1I2-F1
#
_cell.length_a   1.000
_cell.length_b   1.000
_cell.length_c   1.000
_cell.angle_alpha   90.00
_cell.angle_beta   90.00
_cell.angle_gamma   90.00
#
_symmetry.space_group_name_H-M   'P 1'
#
loop_
_entity.id
_entity.type
_entity.pdbx_description
1 polymer ?
#
loop_
_entity_poly.entity_id
_entity_poly.type
_entity_poly.pdbx_seq_one_letter_code
_entity_poly.pdbx_strand_id
1 'polypeptide(L)'
;MSAELIHQMYIAYYQRPADPAGLNYWQAQLNANGGGETGWNAVAAAFANAAESSALYGNQTLGQKISAIYLASFERAASAEEVSFWEASGFNVAQIGFAIVNGAQNDDLATVTKKVDYAE
;
A
#
# COMPACT_ATOMS: atom_id res chain seq x y z
N MET A 1 6.75 -13.06 -7.41
CA MET A 1 5.85 -13.00 -6.24
C MET A 1 6.29 -12.02 -5.14
N SER A 2 7.48 -12.08 -4.55
CA SER A 2 7.84 -11.12 -3.47
C SER A 2 8.22 -9.71 -3.97
N ALA A 3 8.84 -9.59 -5.15
CA ALA A 3 9.24 -8.29 -5.70
C ALA A 3 8.04 -7.48 -6.21
N GLU A 4 7.18 -8.05 -7.06
CA GLU A 4 5.97 -7.40 -7.59
C GLU A 4 5.08 -6.83 -6.47
N LEU A 5 4.92 -7.57 -5.37
CA LEU A 5 4.11 -7.16 -4.22
C LEU A 5 4.67 -5.89 -3.56
N ILE A 6 5.99 -5.78 -3.46
CA ILE A 6 6.65 -4.59 -2.91
C ILE A 6 6.51 -3.43 -3.89
N HIS A 7 6.66 -3.65 -5.19
CA HIS A 7 6.44 -2.61 -6.21
C HIS A 7 5.01 -2.07 -6.14
N GLN A 8 4.00 -2.95 -6.08
CA GLN A 8 2.59 -2.56 -5.92
C GLN A 8 2.38 -1.70 -4.67
N MET A 9 3.04 -2.03 -3.56
CA MET A 9 2.95 -1.23 -2.35
C MET A 9 3.60 0.14 -2.48
N TYR A 10 4.78 0.21 -3.10
CA TYR A 10 5.44 1.48 -3.36
C TYR A 10 4.58 2.40 -4.23
N ILE A 11 3.95 1.86 -5.27
CA ILE A 11 3.08 2.63 -6.16
C ILE A 11 1.83 3.11 -5.42
N ALA A 12 1.19 2.25 -4.64
CA ALA A 12 -0.04 2.60 -3.94
C ALA A 12 0.17 3.51 -2.72
N TYR A 13 1.30 3.34 -2.03
CA TYR A 13 1.57 3.98 -0.75
C TYR A 13 2.53 5.17 -0.87
N TYR A 14 3.62 5.00 -1.63
CA TYR A 14 4.62 6.03 -1.85
C TYR A 14 4.43 6.80 -3.16
N GLN A 15 3.42 6.42 -3.96
CA GLN A 15 3.16 7.00 -5.30
C GLN A 15 4.38 6.99 -6.22
N ARG A 16 5.34 6.10 -5.96
CA ARG A 16 6.57 5.98 -6.75
C ARG A 16 6.92 4.50 -6.91
N PRO A 17 7.61 4.10 -7.99
CA PRO A 17 8.15 2.75 -8.09
C PRO A 17 9.16 2.49 -6.95
N ALA A 18 9.30 1.23 -6.56
CA ALA A 18 10.24 0.85 -5.52
C ALA A 18 11.68 1.11 -5.98
N ASP A 19 12.43 1.89 -5.20
CA ASP A 19 13.87 2.03 -5.41
C ASP A 19 14.57 0.69 -5.15
N PRO A 20 15.65 0.36 -5.87
CA PRO A 20 16.36 -0.92 -5.70
C PRO A 20 16.86 -1.14 -4.27
N ALA A 21 17.25 -0.07 -3.56
CA ALA A 21 17.64 -0.13 -2.15
C ALA A 21 16.44 -0.45 -1.23
N GLY A 22 15.29 0.18 -1.49
CA GLY A 22 14.06 -0.06 -0.74
C GLY A 22 13.53 -1.47 -0.97
N LEU A 23 13.51 -1.93 -2.22
CA LEU A 23 13.09 -3.28 -2.59
C LEU A 23 13.88 -4.35 -1.82
N ASN A 24 15.21 -4.18 -1.77
CA ASN A 24 16.10 -5.15 -1.13
C ASN A 24 15.90 -5.16 0.40
N TYR A 25 15.70 -3.98 1.02
CA TYR A 25 15.37 -3.88 2.43
C TYR A 25 14.06 -4.59 2.78
N TRP A 26 12.99 -4.35 2.01
CA TRP A 26 11.69 -4.95 2.28
C TRP A 26 11.65 -6.44 1.93
N GLN A 27 12.39 -6.90 0.92
CA GLN A 27 12.60 -8.33 0.69
C GLN A 27 13.32 -8.99 1.85
N ALA A 28 14.35 -8.37 2.40
CA ALA A 28 15.04 -8.89 3.58
C ALA A 28 14.10 -8.97 4.79
N GLN A 29 13.27 -7.94 5.02
CA GLN A 29 12.24 -7.94 6.06
C GLN A 29 11.20 -9.05 5.84
N LEU A 30 10.72 -9.23 4.60
CA LEU A 30 9.75 -10.28 4.26
C LEU A 30 10.33 -11.66 4.58
N ASN A 31 11.57 -11.93 4.15
CA ASN A 31 12.26 -13.20 4.42
C ASN A 31 12.53 -13.40 5.92
N ALA A 32 12.93 -12.34 6.63
CA ALA A 32 13.18 -12.39 8.07
C ALA A 32 11.91 -12.71 8.88
N ASN A 33 10.74 -12.30 8.39
CA ASN A 33 9.45 -12.57 9.02
C ASN A 33 8.78 -13.88 8.54
N GLY A 34 9.56 -14.80 7.96
CA GLY A 34 9.08 -16.13 7.55
C GLY A 34 8.49 -16.22 6.14
N GLY A 35 8.48 -15.11 5.40
CA GLY A 35 7.96 -15.06 4.03
C GLY A 35 6.43 -15.23 3.93
N GLY A 36 5.93 -15.21 2.69
CA GLY A 36 4.50 -15.38 2.39
C GLY A 36 3.61 -14.30 3.01
N GLU A 37 2.36 -14.66 3.30
CA GLU A 37 1.35 -13.75 3.88
C GLU A 37 1.72 -13.29 5.30
N THR A 38 2.31 -14.16 6.11
CA THR A 38 2.72 -13.83 7.48
C THR A 38 3.84 -12.79 7.50
N GLY A 39 4.86 -13.00 6.66
CA GLY A 39 5.94 -12.03 6.49
C GLY A 39 5.44 -10.72 5.90
N TRP A 40 4.46 -10.79 5.01
CA TRP A 40 3.84 -9.61 4.43
C TRP A 40 3.08 -8.77 5.45
N ASN A 41 2.31 -9.41 6.34
CA ASN A 41 1.59 -8.72 7.39
C ASN A 41 2.54 -7.92 8.30
N ALA A 42 3.70 -8.50 8.62
CA ALA A 42 4.76 -7.83 9.37
C ALA A 42 5.39 -6.67 8.58
N VAL A 43 5.68 -6.87 7.30
CA VAL A 43 6.21 -5.82 6.41
C VAL A 43 5.23 -4.65 6.28
N ALA A 44 3.94 -4.90 6.09
CA ALA A 44 2.91 -3.87 6.02
C ALA A 44 2.83 -3.06 7.33
N ALA A 45 2.85 -3.72 8.48
CA ALA A 45 2.89 -3.04 9.77
C ALA A 45 4.17 -2.19 9.94
N ALA A 46 5.31 -2.69 9.50
CA ALA A 46 6.58 -1.95 9.50
C ALA A 46 6.56 -0.76 8.52
N PHE A 47 5.91 -0.91 7.37
CA PHE A 47 5.68 0.16 6.39
C PHE A 47 4.87 1.30 6.99
N ALA A 48 3.75 0.99 7.64
CA ALA A 48 2.91 1.97 8.31
C ALA A 48 3.68 2.75 9.39
N ASN A 49 4.61 2.09 10.09
CA ASN A 49 5.49 2.68 11.11
C ASN A 49 6.79 3.28 10.56
N ALA A 50 7.08 3.13 9.27
CA ALA A 50 8.32 3.62 8.69
C ALA A 50 8.39 5.15 8.80
N ALA A 51 9.60 5.69 8.99
CA ALA A 51 9.80 7.15 9.03
C ALA A 51 9.28 7.84 7.76
N GLU A 52 9.34 7.16 6.62
CA GLU A 52 8.84 7.62 5.32
C GLU A 52 7.30 7.69 5.28
N SER A 53 6.62 6.71 5.87
CA SER A 53 5.18 6.75 6.12
C SER A 53 4.79 7.87 7.07
N SER A 54 5.57 8.11 8.13
CA SER A 54 5.34 9.24 9.04
C SER A 54 5.61 10.59 8.36
N ALA A 55 6.56 10.67 7.45
CA ALA A 55 6.84 11.88 6.68
C ALA A 55 5.70 12.21 5.69
N LEU A 56 5.10 11.19 5.07
CA LEU A 56 3.99 11.36 4.13
C LEU A 56 2.64 11.53 4.82
N TYR A 57 2.38 10.71 5.83
CA TYR A 57 1.07 10.51 6.43
C TYR A 57 1.02 10.81 7.93
N GLY A 58 2.12 11.22 8.57
CA GLY A 58 2.26 11.25 10.03
C GLY A 58 1.22 12.11 10.74
N ASN A 59 0.98 13.33 10.25
CA ASN A 59 0.03 14.25 10.87
C ASN A 59 -1.40 14.11 10.32
N GLN A 60 -1.66 13.11 9.47
CA GLN A 60 -2.95 12.85 8.84
C GLN A 60 -3.75 11.80 9.63
N THR A 61 -5.07 11.98 9.70
CA THR A 61 -5.99 10.98 10.27
C THR A 61 -6.06 9.74 9.36
N LEU A 62 -6.48 8.59 9.89
CA LEU A 62 -6.58 7.36 9.10
C LEU A 62 -7.44 7.58 7.83
N GLY A 63 -8.59 8.23 7.95
CA GLY A 63 -9.39 8.63 6.79
C GLY A 63 -8.67 9.49 5.75
N GLN A 64 -7.85 10.46 6.17
CA GLN A 64 -7.05 11.26 5.22
C GLN A 64 -6.02 10.41 4.47
N LYS A 65 -5.41 9.44 5.15
CA LYS A 65 -4.48 8.49 4.51
C LYS A 65 -5.20 7.60 3.51
N ILE A 66 -6.39 7.09 3.89
CA ILE A 66 -7.24 6.28 3.00
C ILE A 66 -7.60 7.09 1.74
N SER A 67 -8.05 8.33 1.91
CA SER A 67 -8.35 9.20 0.76
C SER A 67 -7.15 9.44 -0.15
N ALA A 68 -5.96 9.62 0.41
CA ALA A 68 -4.72 9.78 -0.36
C ALA A 68 -4.36 8.50 -1.14
N ILE A 69 -4.53 7.32 -0.53
CA ILE A 69 -4.29 6.03 -1.18
C ILE A 69 -5.26 5.79 -2.34
N TYR A 70 -6.54 6.11 -2.16
CA TYR A 70 -7.53 6.03 -3.23
C TYR A 70 -7.18 6.93 -4.40
N LEU A 71 -6.79 8.18 -4.11
CA LEU A 71 -6.34 9.12 -5.13
C LEU A 71 -5.08 8.62 -5.83
N ALA A 72 -4.16 8.02 -5.08
CA ALA A 72 -2.93 7.46 -5.62
C ALA A 72 -3.16 6.25 -6.54
N SER A 73 -4.02 5.34 -6.10
CA SER A 73 -4.20 4.02 -6.72
C SER A 73 -5.19 4.07 -7.88
N PHE A 74 -6.26 4.85 -7.74
CA PHE A 74 -7.39 4.88 -8.66
C PHE A 74 -7.63 6.26 -9.29
N GLU A 75 -6.85 7.27 -8.90
CA GLU A 75 -7.04 8.65 -9.36
C GLU A 75 -8.44 9.20 -9.02
N ARG A 76 -9.10 8.63 -8.01
CA ARG A 76 -10.40 9.05 -7.48
C ARG A 76 -10.36 9.25 -5.96
N ALA A 77 -11.24 10.08 -5.44
CA ALA A 77 -11.42 10.20 -4.00
C ALA A 77 -12.14 8.97 -3.42
N ALA A 78 -11.77 8.58 -2.20
CA ALA A 78 -12.51 7.60 -1.41
C ALA A 78 -13.86 8.19 -0.97
N SER A 79 -14.92 7.40 -1.07
CA SER A 79 -16.25 7.76 -0.56
C SER A 79 -16.28 7.70 0.98
N ALA A 80 -17.19 8.43 1.63
CA ALA A 80 -17.31 8.42 3.09
C ALA A 80 -17.60 7.01 3.66
N GLU A 81 -18.36 6.20 2.91
CA GLU A 81 -18.65 4.80 3.24
C GLU A 81 -17.40 3.91 3.17
N GLU A 82 -16.56 4.10 2.14
CA GLU A 82 -15.31 3.37 1.96
C GLU A 82 -14.32 3.73 3.09
N VAL A 83 -14.17 5.02 3.39
CA VAL A 83 -13.33 5.49 4.51
C VAL A 83 -13.80 4.87 5.83
N SER A 84 -15.10 4.95 6.13
CA SER A 84 -15.66 4.38 7.38
C SER A 84 -15.48 2.86 7.46
N PHE A 85 -15.61 2.15 6.33
CA PHE A 85 -15.37 0.71 6.26
C PHE A 85 -13.92 0.35 6.60
N TRP A 86 -12.96 1.07 6.03
CA TRP A 86 -11.54 0.84 6.28
C TRP A 86 -11.12 1.25 7.70
N GLU A 87 -11.68 2.35 8.23
CA GLU A 87 -11.47 2.75 9.62
C GLU A 87 -12.03 1.73 10.62
N ALA A 88 -13.15 1.08 10.31
CA ALA A 88 -13.73 0.01 11.10
C ALA A 88 -13.00 -1.34 10.97
N SER A 89 -12.16 -1.50 9.94
CA SER A 89 -11.47 -2.76 9.63
C SER A 89 -10.37 -3.13 10.64
N GLY A 90 -9.83 -2.13 11.36
CA GLY A 90 -8.73 -2.32 12.32
C GLY A 90 -7.37 -2.59 11.67
N PHE A 91 -7.30 -2.56 10.34
CA PHE A 91 -6.06 -2.67 9.59
C PHE A 91 -5.23 -1.38 9.68
N ASN A 92 -3.92 -1.53 9.59
CA ASN A 92 -3.04 -0.39 9.43
C ASN A 92 -3.12 0.15 8.00
N VAL A 93 -2.69 1.39 7.82
CA VAL A 93 -2.77 2.12 6.55
C VAL A 93 -2.08 1.40 5.38
N ALA A 94 -1.00 0.66 5.61
CA ALA A 94 -0.30 -0.09 4.55
C ALA A 94 -1.07 -1.36 4.17
N GLN A 95 -1.64 -2.07 5.15
CA GLN A 95 -2.57 -3.18 4.89
C GLN A 95 -3.81 -2.71 4.14
N ILE A 96 -4.36 -1.56 4.51
CA ILE A 96 -5.51 -0.96 3.81
C ILE A 96 -5.13 -0.65 2.36
N GLY A 97 -4.00 0.02 2.12
CA GLY A 97 -3.56 0.29 0.75
C GLY A 97 -3.35 -0.97 -0.06
N PHE A 98 -2.82 -2.03 0.56
CA PHE A 98 -2.69 -3.33 -0.11
C PHE A 98 -4.06 -3.93 -0.43
N ALA A 99 -4.97 -3.94 0.53
CA ALA A 99 -6.31 -4.48 0.35
C ALA A 99 -7.12 -3.69 -0.69
N ILE A 100 -6.90 -2.37 -0.81
CA ILE A 100 -7.49 -1.52 -1.84
C ILE A 100 -6.97 -1.92 -3.22
N VAL A 101 -5.65 -2.01 -3.39
CA VAL A 101 -5.01 -2.32 -4.68
C VAL A 101 -5.30 -3.75 -5.13
N ASN A 102 -5.22 -4.70 -4.19
CA ASN A 102 -5.46 -6.11 -4.44
C ASN A 102 -6.95 -6.45 -4.55
N GLY A 103 -7.81 -5.69 -3.87
CA GLY A 103 -9.26 -5.77 -3.95
C GLY A 103 -9.88 -4.93 -5.08
N ALA A 104 -9.04 -4.24 -5.86
CA ALA A 104 -9.47 -3.45 -7.00
C ALA A 104 -10.21 -4.33 -8.01
N GLN A 105 -11.37 -3.86 -8.47
CA GLN A 105 -12.22 -4.57 -9.43
C GLN A 105 -12.67 -3.62 -10.54
N ASN A 106 -13.03 -4.14 -11.72
CA ASN A 106 -13.50 -3.33 -12.85
C ASN A 106 -12.50 -2.21 -13.25
N ASP A 107 -12.95 -0.96 -13.40
CA ASP A 107 -12.11 0.18 -13.77
C ASP A 107 -10.97 0.47 -12.77
N ASP A 108 -11.18 0.20 -11.48
CA ASP A 108 -10.17 0.34 -10.43
C ASP A 108 -9.01 -0.67 -10.69
N LEU A 109 -9.34 -1.90 -11.12
CA LEU A 109 -8.34 -2.93 -11.48
C LEU A 109 -7.55 -2.54 -12.74
N ALA A 110 -8.23 -1.99 -13.76
CA ALA A 110 -7.58 -1.53 -14.98
C ALA A 110 -6.58 -0.40 -14.71
N THR A 111 -6.91 0.51 -13.79
CA THR A 111 -6.04 1.63 -13.37
C THR A 111 -4.83 1.14 -12.59
N VAL A 112 -5.04 0.24 -11.62
CA VAL A 112 -3.94 -0.39 -10.87
C VAL A 112 -3.02 -1.16 -11.80
N THR A 113 -3.56 -1.98 -12.69
CA THR A 113 -2.77 -2.79 -13.63
C THR A 113 -1.91 -1.91 -14.53
N LYS A 114 -2.45 -0.81 -15.07
CA LYS A 114 -1.67 0.14 -15.89
C LYS A 114 -0.52 0.80 -15.12
N LYS A 115 -0.73 1.12 -13.84
CA LYS A 115 0.32 1.72 -12.99
C LYS A 115 1.42 0.71 -12.64
N VAL A 116 1.06 -0.56 -12.44
CA VAL A 116 2.03 -1.65 -12.22
C VAL A 116 2.84 -1.90 -13.48
N ASP A 117 2.19 -2.00 -14.65
CA ASP A 117 2.85 -2.19 -15.95
C ASP A 117 3.82 -1.04 -16.29
N TYR A 118 3.47 0.20 -15.95
CA TYR A 118 4.36 1.36 -16.11
C TYR A 118 5.60 1.32 -15.19
N ALA A 119 5.55 0.54 -14.11
CA ALA A 119 6.59 0.47 -13.10
C ALA A 119 7.53 -0.74 -13.26
N GLU A 120 7.27 -1.62 -14.24
CA GLU A 120 8.15 -2.74 -14.63
C GLU A 120 9.13 -2.36 -15.75
#